data_AF-A0A1F8PCV4-F1
#
_entry.id   AF-A0A1F8PCV4-F1
#
_cell.length_a   1.000
_cell.length_b   1.000
_cell.length_c   1.000
_cell.angle_alpha   90.00
_cell.angle_beta   90.00
_cell.angle_gamma   90.00
#
_symmetry.space_group_name_H-M   'P 1'
#
loop_
_entity.id
_entity.type
_entity.pdbx_description
1 polymer ?
#
loop_
_entity_poly.entity_id
_entity_poly.type
_entity_poly.pdbx_seq_one_letter_code
_entity_poly.pdbx_strand_id
1 'polypeptide(L)'
;MDSTKRRLSQPLQLEGVPLDTILAKKLPPRLAFSYHVLPLAIERNQITVAMADPENKFAIEAVRSALGANPYIVKSDQTWIDRLLRELWPDYQNDDLHLLLYSRNNDISKICRDYSNYIRNQLKIPDSNIYSLVGAKGTLSDVVEESNGVVDLVIIEETIKSKYTRSMLSPRYHRVIQKLQPSVLVARQPRWPIEKILLILRCENRDHIAVDWVVKMGLPSKAVVTMSVPLPPIPRMYQGLSGMSVQIPKMLKGNSALEKHLQSLTARLASHGIEVKLNILEGDTKRIIQQEVMEGEYDLVSVAAKPESWLKRTLLSSVVNPVLEYARIPIFIAKPPNG
;
A
#
# COMPACT_ATOMS: atom_id res chain seq x y z
N MET A 1 22.36 -6.37 42.68
CA MET A 1 23.33 -5.55 41.92
C MET A 1 22.86 -5.56 40.47
N ASP A 2 22.18 -4.49 40.12
CA ASP A 2 21.49 -4.26 38.85
C ASP A 2 22.30 -3.20 38.10
N SER A 3 22.95 -3.54 36.99
CA SER A 3 23.72 -2.59 36.18
C SER A 3 23.92 -3.05 34.73
N THR A 4 22.83 -3.21 33.99
CA THR A 4 22.87 -3.14 32.52
C THR A 4 21.64 -2.41 31.97
N LYS A 5 21.38 -1.21 32.51
CA LYS A 5 20.44 -0.27 31.89
C LYS A 5 21.04 0.26 30.59
N ARG A 6 20.36 -0.08 29.49
CA ARG A 6 20.43 0.52 28.15
C ARG A 6 20.77 2.01 28.21
N ARG A 7 21.93 2.40 27.68
CA ARG A 7 22.15 3.76 27.17
C ARG A 7 21.65 3.82 25.73
N LEU A 8 20.37 4.09 25.55
CA LEU A 8 19.82 4.66 24.32
C LEU A 8 19.72 6.17 24.55
N SER A 9 20.82 6.90 24.43
CA SER A 9 20.81 8.34 24.70
C SER A 9 22.07 9.05 24.19
N GLN A 10 22.16 9.20 22.87
CA GLN A 10 22.60 10.38 22.10
C GLN A 10 22.93 9.93 20.67
N PRO A 11 22.57 10.70 19.62
CA PRO A 11 23.04 10.42 18.26
C PRO A 11 24.56 10.44 18.25
N LEU A 12 25.20 9.39 17.74
CA LEU A 12 26.64 9.38 17.60
C LEU A 12 26.98 10.40 16.50
N GLN A 13 27.77 11.43 16.82
CA GLN A 13 28.26 12.35 15.79
C GLN A 13 29.30 11.60 14.95
N LEU A 14 28.88 11.17 13.76
CA LEU A 14 29.69 10.43 12.80
C LEU A 14 30.42 11.35 11.80
N GLU A 15 30.51 12.65 12.10
CA GLU A 15 31.24 13.61 11.26
C GLU A 15 32.73 13.22 11.19
N GLY A 16 33.20 12.90 9.98
CA GLY A 16 34.60 12.54 9.72
C GLY A 16 34.91 11.04 9.72
N VAL A 17 33.92 10.16 9.91
CA VAL A 17 34.13 8.71 9.70
C VAL A 17 34.26 8.45 8.19
N PRO A 18 35.37 7.85 7.71
CA PRO A 18 35.53 7.52 6.29
C PRO A 18 34.46 6.50 5.88
N LEU A 19 33.67 6.87 4.88
CA LEU A 19 32.62 6.02 4.35
C LEU A 19 33.21 4.97 3.42
N ASP A 20 33.04 3.69 3.76
CA ASP A 20 33.32 2.61 2.83
C ASP A 20 32.22 2.56 1.76
N THR A 21 32.51 3.17 0.61
CA THR A 21 31.55 3.26 -0.50
C THR A 21 31.20 1.91 -1.11
N ILE A 22 32.10 0.92 -1.07
CA ILE A 22 31.85 -0.43 -1.59
C ILE A 22 30.86 -1.14 -0.67
N LEU A 23 31.07 -1.03 0.64
CA LEU A 23 30.15 -1.55 1.64
C LEU A 23 28.79 -0.86 1.58
N ALA A 24 28.77 0.47 1.50
CA ALA A 24 27.53 1.24 1.45
C ALA A 24 26.68 0.85 0.24
N LYS A 25 27.31 0.62 -0.91
CA LYS A 25 26.65 0.17 -2.14
C LYS A 25 26.16 -1.28 -2.13
N LYS A 26 26.44 -2.05 -1.07
CA LYS A 26 25.80 -3.36 -0.88
C LYS A 26 24.31 -3.24 -0.52
N LEU A 27 23.90 -2.12 0.07
CA LEU A 27 22.47 -1.84 0.21
C LEU A 27 21.90 -1.32 -1.12
N PRO A 28 20.72 -1.81 -1.55
CA PRO A 28 19.99 -1.18 -2.63
C PRO A 28 19.71 0.29 -2.30
N PRO A 29 19.93 1.24 -3.22
CA PRO A 29 19.72 2.67 -2.96
C PRO A 29 18.32 2.95 -2.42
N ARG A 30 17.30 2.30 -3.01
CA ARG A 30 15.92 2.42 -2.55
C ARG A 30 15.73 2.12 -1.07
N LEU A 31 16.27 1.00 -0.60
CA LEU A 31 16.20 0.59 0.79
C LEU A 31 16.95 1.60 1.68
N ALA A 32 18.13 2.03 1.22
CA ALA A 32 18.95 3.03 1.91
C ALA A 32 18.19 4.36 2.11
N PHE A 33 17.55 4.87 1.05
CA PHE A 33 16.73 6.10 1.09
C PHE A 33 15.42 5.91 1.87
N SER A 34 14.74 4.78 1.72
CA SER A 34 13.42 4.56 2.36
C SER A 34 13.51 4.36 3.86
N TYR A 35 14.66 3.89 4.37
CA TYR A 35 14.86 3.68 5.80
C TYR A 35 15.91 4.60 6.41
N HIS A 36 16.41 5.57 5.63
CA HIS A 36 17.48 6.47 6.02
C HIS A 36 18.61 5.68 6.70
N VAL A 37 19.19 4.74 5.94
CA VAL A 37 20.13 3.76 6.46
C VAL A 37 21.41 3.70 5.61
N LEU A 38 22.55 3.65 6.29
CA LEU A 38 23.86 3.68 5.65
C LEU A 38 24.83 2.71 6.35
N PRO A 39 25.32 1.67 5.66
CA PRO A 39 26.44 0.86 6.12
C PRO A 39 27.70 1.72 6.20
N LEU A 40 28.38 1.70 7.34
CA LEU A 40 29.54 2.56 7.59
C LEU A 40 30.86 1.79 7.49
N ALA A 41 30.94 0.66 8.17
CA ALA A 41 32.18 -0.10 8.32
C ALA A 41 31.91 -1.59 8.56
N ILE A 42 32.91 -2.43 8.26
CA ILE A 42 32.96 -3.83 8.68
C ILE A 42 34.13 -4.01 9.63
N GLU A 43 33.86 -4.51 10.83
CA GLU A 43 34.90 -4.94 11.76
C GLU A 43 34.59 -6.35 12.25
N ARG A 44 35.58 -7.27 12.19
CA ARG A 44 35.47 -8.64 12.73
C ARG A 44 34.19 -9.38 12.28
N ASN A 45 33.83 -9.25 11.00
CA ASN A 45 32.63 -9.83 10.39
C ASN A 45 31.29 -9.26 10.90
N GLN A 46 31.30 -8.10 11.54
CA GLN A 46 30.12 -7.35 11.95
C GLN A 46 30.03 -6.05 11.15
N ILE A 47 28.87 -5.82 10.53
CA ILE A 47 28.61 -4.61 9.74
C ILE A 47 27.99 -3.55 10.65
N THR A 48 28.64 -2.39 10.80
CA THR A 48 28.04 -1.25 11.48
C THR A 48 27.18 -0.46 10.52
N VAL A 49 25.94 -0.20 10.92
CA VAL A 49 24.94 0.47 10.10
C VAL A 49 24.35 1.66 10.87
N ALA A 50 24.46 2.86 10.29
CA ALA A 50 23.77 4.04 10.79
C ALA A 50 22.31 4.04 10.33
N MET A 51 21.38 4.28 11.25
CA MET A 51 19.94 4.41 10.97
C MET A 51 19.38 5.66 11.66
N ALA A 52 18.47 6.36 10.97
CA ALA A 52 17.69 7.45 11.58
C ALA A 52 16.76 6.94 12.68
N ASP A 53 16.10 5.79 12.44
CA ASP A 53 15.21 5.11 13.39
C ASP A 53 15.67 3.68 13.71
N PRO A 54 16.50 3.49 14.75
CA PRO A 54 16.90 2.17 15.25
C PRO A 54 15.79 1.34 15.90
N GLU A 55 14.61 1.90 16.16
CA GLU A 55 13.49 1.14 16.74
C GLU A 55 12.62 0.48 15.65
N ASN A 56 12.83 0.86 14.38
CA ASN A 56 12.15 0.29 13.24
C ASN A 56 12.63 -1.15 12.95
N LYS A 57 11.96 -2.12 13.58
CA LYS A 57 12.23 -3.55 13.41
C LYS A 57 12.15 -4.02 11.96
N PHE A 58 11.30 -3.40 11.14
CA PHE A 58 11.15 -3.75 9.72
C PHE A 58 12.37 -3.30 8.93
N ALA A 59 12.85 -2.08 9.17
CA ALA A 59 14.06 -1.56 8.55
C ALA A 59 15.28 -2.39 8.93
N ILE A 60 15.42 -2.78 10.21
CA ILE A 60 16.51 -3.66 10.66
C ILE A 60 16.48 -5.00 9.92
N GLU A 61 15.31 -5.59 9.78
CA GLU A 61 15.15 -6.88 9.07
C GLU A 61 15.50 -6.75 7.58
N ALA A 62 15.00 -5.71 6.91
CA ALA A 62 15.29 -5.47 5.50
C ALA A 62 16.79 -5.25 5.25
N VAL A 63 17.45 -4.47 6.11
CA VAL A 63 18.91 -4.26 6.07
C VAL A 63 19.66 -5.57 6.30
N ARG A 64 19.26 -6.37 7.29
CA ARG A 64 19.86 -7.68 7.57
C ARG A 64 19.77 -8.61 6.36
N SER A 65 18.59 -8.68 5.73
CA SER A 65 18.35 -9.48 4.53
C SER A 65 19.25 -9.03 3.38
N ALA A 66 19.27 -7.72 3.08
CA ALA A 66 20.06 -7.16 1.99
C ALA A 66 21.58 -7.33 2.19
N LEU A 67 22.06 -7.24 3.43
CA LEU A 67 23.49 -7.39 3.74
C LEU A 67 23.93 -8.84 3.95
N GLY A 68 23.00 -9.78 4.14
CA GLY A 68 23.30 -11.18 4.45
C GLY A 68 23.99 -11.41 5.79
N ALA A 69 23.99 -10.44 6.70
CA ALA A 69 24.66 -10.49 8.00
C ALA A 69 23.87 -9.69 9.05
N ASN A 70 24.06 -10.02 10.34
CA ASN A 70 23.39 -9.29 11.43
C ASN A 70 24.09 -7.94 11.68
N PRO A 71 23.44 -6.80 11.39
CA PRO A 71 24.09 -5.50 11.50
C PRO A 71 24.13 -5.03 12.96
N TYR A 72 25.18 -4.26 13.29
CA TYR A 72 25.23 -3.46 14.51
C TYR A 72 24.64 -2.08 14.23
N ILE A 73 23.45 -1.83 14.78
CA ILE A 73 22.68 -0.61 14.50
C ILE A 73 23.13 0.53 15.41
N VAL A 74 23.42 1.67 14.81
CA VAL A 74 23.76 2.91 15.51
C VAL A 74 22.78 4.00 15.11
N LYS A 75 22.26 4.75 16.07
CA LYS A 75 21.42 5.92 15.80
C LYS A 75 22.26 7.05 15.20
N SER A 76 21.85 7.56 14.05
CA SER A 76 22.45 8.77 13.45
C SER A 76 21.37 9.77 13.05
N ASP A 77 21.81 10.96 12.66
CA ASP A 77 20.94 12.01 12.15
C ASP A 77 20.48 11.71 10.72
N GLN A 78 19.17 11.85 10.46
CA GLN A 78 18.58 11.57 9.15
C GLN A 78 19.15 12.48 8.06
N THR A 79 19.31 13.78 8.34
CA THR A 79 19.78 14.73 7.32
C THR A 79 21.23 14.46 6.93
N TRP A 80 22.04 14.00 7.88
CA TRP A 80 23.40 13.54 7.63
C TRP A 80 23.43 12.29 6.75
N ILE A 81 22.59 11.30 7.04
CA ILE A 81 22.46 10.08 6.20
C ILE A 81 22.02 10.48 4.78
N ASP A 82 20.96 11.26 4.65
CA ASP A 82 20.38 11.65 3.35
C ASP A 82 21.34 12.45 2.47
N ARG A 83 22.26 13.21 3.07
CA ARG A 83 23.33 13.87 2.34
C ARG A 83 24.30 12.85 1.73
N LEU A 84 24.77 11.89 2.53
CA LEU A 84 25.72 10.86 2.07
C LEU A 84 25.08 9.91 1.05
N LEU A 85 23.79 9.58 1.22
CA LEU A 85 23.06 8.80 0.22
C LEU A 85 23.00 9.51 -1.13
N ARG A 86 22.76 10.83 -1.14
CA ARG A 86 22.80 11.64 -2.36
C ARG A 86 24.19 11.74 -2.98
N GLU A 87 25.25 11.71 -2.19
CA GLU A 87 26.62 11.64 -2.72
C GLU A 87 26.95 10.27 -3.32
N LEU A 88 26.47 9.18 -2.72
CA LEU A 88 26.67 7.81 -3.21
C LEU A 88 25.88 7.50 -4.48
N TRP A 89 24.69 8.07 -4.58
CA TRP A 89 23.73 7.84 -5.67
C TRP A 89 23.11 9.16 -6.15
N PRO A 90 23.90 10.04 -6.80
CA PRO A 90 23.44 11.36 -7.24
C PRO A 90 22.33 11.30 -8.29
N ASP A 91 22.33 10.24 -9.11
CA ASP A 91 21.36 10.02 -10.18
C ASP A 91 20.14 9.19 -9.74
N TYR A 92 20.07 8.77 -8.47
CA TYR A 92 18.96 7.94 -8.00
C TYR A 92 17.70 8.79 -7.85
N GLN A 93 16.75 8.58 -8.76
CA GLN A 93 15.39 9.11 -8.68
C GLN A 93 14.48 8.00 -8.14
N ASN A 94 13.86 8.25 -6.98
CA ASN A 94 12.95 7.29 -6.33
C ASN A 94 11.53 7.29 -6.96
N ASP A 95 11.45 7.49 -8.27
CA ASP A 95 10.17 7.66 -8.98
C ASP A 95 9.70 6.36 -9.64
N ASP A 96 10.60 5.40 -9.86
CA ASP A 96 10.25 4.14 -10.49
C ASP A 96 9.51 3.23 -9.50
N LEU A 97 8.32 2.78 -9.92
CA LEU A 97 7.53 1.83 -9.16
C LEU A 97 8.16 0.43 -9.24
N HIS A 98 8.15 -0.30 -8.13
CA HIS A 98 8.57 -1.70 -8.07
C HIS A 98 7.39 -2.62 -7.75
N LEU A 99 7.39 -3.76 -8.42
CA LEU A 99 6.30 -4.74 -8.43
C LEU A 99 6.78 -6.08 -7.90
N LEU A 100 6.06 -6.66 -6.93
CA LEU A 100 6.23 -8.06 -6.53
C LEU A 100 5.01 -8.86 -6.94
N LEU A 101 5.20 -9.90 -7.75
CA LEU A 101 4.18 -10.89 -8.04
C LEU A 101 4.32 -12.06 -7.07
N TYR A 102 3.22 -12.40 -6.39
CA TYR A 102 3.17 -13.52 -5.48
C TYR A 102 2.15 -14.56 -5.94
N SER A 103 2.59 -15.82 -6.00
CA SER A 103 1.70 -16.97 -6.13
C SER A 103 2.05 -18.05 -5.12
N ARG A 104 1.01 -18.65 -4.54
CA ARG A 104 1.19 -19.80 -3.64
C ARG A 104 1.50 -21.09 -4.42
N ASN A 105 1.17 -21.13 -5.70
CA ASN A 105 1.50 -22.28 -6.54
C ASN A 105 3.00 -22.25 -6.86
N ASN A 106 3.54 -23.39 -7.29
CA ASN A 106 4.95 -23.48 -7.69
C ASN A 106 5.29 -22.63 -8.93
N ASP A 107 4.27 -22.10 -9.60
CA ASP A 107 4.40 -21.17 -10.71
C ASP A 107 3.20 -20.20 -10.71
N ILE A 108 3.41 -19.01 -11.27
CA ILE A 108 2.35 -18.00 -11.47
C ILE A 108 1.52 -18.43 -12.68
N SER A 109 0.19 -18.44 -12.60
CA SER A 109 -0.61 -18.80 -13.79
C SER A 109 -0.37 -17.85 -14.95
N LYS A 110 -0.54 -18.36 -16.18
CA LYS A 110 -0.48 -17.54 -17.40
C LYS A 110 -1.40 -16.33 -17.32
N ILE A 111 -2.63 -16.51 -16.82
CA ILE A 111 -3.61 -15.44 -16.65
C ILE A 111 -3.08 -14.35 -15.72
N CYS A 112 -2.49 -14.71 -14.58
CA CYS A 112 -1.92 -13.73 -13.65
C CYS A 112 -0.67 -13.05 -14.23
N ARG A 113 0.16 -13.77 -15.01
CA ARG A 113 1.30 -13.18 -15.75
C ARG A 113 0.84 -12.17 -16.80
N ASP A 114 -0.17 -12.51 -17.60
CA ASP A 114 -0.70 -11.60 -18.63
C ASP A 114 -1.31 -10.35 -17.98
N TYR A 115 -2.07 -10.51 -16.89
CA TYR A 115 -2.67 -9.40 -16.17
C TYR A 115 -1.63 -8.50 -15.48
N SER A 116 -0.61 -9.09 -14.84
CA SER A 116 0.47 -8.31 -14.23
C SER A 116 1.31 -7.56 -15.27
N ASN A 117 1.56 -8.15 -16.46
CA ASN A 117 2.18 -7.45 -17.58
C ASN A 117 1.32 -6.27 -18.06
N TYR A 118 -0.01 -6.45 -18.13
CA TYR A 118 -0.94 -5.36 -18.43
C TYR A 118 -0.81 -4.23 -17.39
N ILE A 119 -0.88 -4.53 -16.10
CA ILE A 119 -0.75 -3.55 -15.00
C ILE A 119 0.61 -2.86 -15.04
N ARG A 120 1.69 -3.61 -15.22
CA ARG A 120 3.06 -3.09 -15.39
C ARG A 120 3.11 -2.04 -16.49
N ASN A 121 2.54 -2.35 -17.65
CA ASN A 121 2.52 -1.42 -18.79
C ASN A 121 1.70 -0.16 -18.50
N GLN A 122 0.56 -0.27 -17.80
CA GLN A 122 -0.22 0.90 -17.37
C GLN A 122 0.60 1.81 -16.43
N LEU A 123 1.34 1.19 -15.50
CA LEU A 123 2.15 1.88 -14.50
C LEU A 123 3.55 2.28 -15.00
N LYS A 124 3.92 1.91 -16.23
CA LYS A 124 5.25 2.11 -16.84
C LYS A 124 6.39 1.56 -15.98
N ILE A 125 6.16 0.42 -15.32
CA ILE A 125 7.18 -0.26 -14.50
C ILE A 125 8.18 -0.98 -15.41
N PRO A 126 9.50 -0.73 -15.31
CA PRO A 126 10.50 -1.43 -16.11
C PRO A 126 10.67 -2.88 -15.66
N ASP A 127 11.11 -3.76 -16.57
CA ASP A 127 11.30 -5.19 -16.29
C ASP A 127 12.29 -5.47 -15.17
N SER A 128 13.27 -4.60 -14.98
CA SER A 128 14.25 -4.67 -13.88
C SER A 128 13.62 -4.51 -12.49
N ASN A 129 12.41 -3.96 -12.40
CA ASN A 129 11.75 -3.62 -11.13
C ASN A 129 10.63 -4.62 -10.79
N ILE A 130 10.68 -5.80 -11.38
CA ILE A 130 9.70 -6.86 -11.19
C ILE A 130 10.34 -8.03 -10.49
N TYR A 131 9.75 -8.41 -9.37
CA TYR A 131 10.14 -9.54 -8.57
C TYR A 131 9.02 -10.58 -8.59
N SER A 132 9.37 -11.86 -8.47
CA SER A 132 8.39 -12.94 -8.39
C SER A 132 8.72 -13.89 -7.24
N LEU A 133 7.71 -14.21 -6.43
CA LEU A 133 7.81 -15.18 -5.35
C LEU A 133 6.77 -16.29 -5.54
N VAL A 134 7.24 -17.53 -5.64
CA VAL A 134 6.42 -18.73 -5.93
C VAL A 134 6.64 -19.88 -4.94
N GLY A 135 5.63 -20.74 -4.80
CA GLY A 135 5.74 -22.06 -4.17
C GLY A 135 5.70 -22.07 -2.64
N ALA A 136 5.89 -23.27 -2.06
CA ALA A 136 5.86 -23.51 -0.61
C ALA A 136 7.00 -22.82 0.18
N LYS A 137 8.06 -22.39 -0.52
CA LYS A 137 9.16 -21.58 0.02
C LYS A 137 8.82 -20.08 0.09
N GLY A 138 7.73 -19.63 -0.53
CA GLY A 138 7.14 -18.31 -0.36
C GLY A 138 5.97 -18.40 0.62
N THR A 139 6.30 -18.56 1.88
CA THR A 139 5.32 -18.35 2.93
C THR A 139 4.81 -16.91 2.86
N LEU A 140 3.62 -16.73 3.36
CA LEU A 140 2.96 -15.44 3.48
C LEU A 140 3.77 -14.43 4.35
N SER A 141 4.72 -14.92 5.15
CA SER A 141 5.71 -14.09 5.86
C SER A 141 6.81 -13.59 4.93
N ASP A 142 7.30 -14.44 4.03
CA ASP A 142 8.35 -14.09 3.06
C ASP A 142 7.88 -12.97 2.13
N VAL A 143 6.60 -12.96 1.73
CA VAL A 143 6.03 -11.83 0.97
C VAL A 143 6.14 -10.51 1.75
N VAL A 144 5.92 -10.54 3.06
CA VAL A 144 6.03 -9.34 3.90
C VAL A 144 7.49 -8.92 4.02
N GLU A 145 8.40 -9.87 4.22
CA GLU A 145 9.83 -9.59 4.33
C GLU A 145 10.43 -9.03 3.03
N GLU A 146 10.18 -9.69 1.90
CA GLU A 146 10.69 -9.32 0.56
C GLU A 146 10.09 -8.01 0.04
N SER A 147 8.91 -7.61 0.52
CA SER A 147 8.23 -6.40 0.04
C SER A 147 8.55 -5.14 0.85
N ASN A 148 9.20 -5.27 2.01
CA ASN A 148 9.46 -4.15 2.91
C ASN A 148 10.46 -3.16 2.34
N GLY A 149 10.01 -1.92 2.10
CA GLY A 149 10.88 -0.80 1.72
C GLY A 149 11.40 -0.82 0.27
N VAL A 150 11.20 -1.93 -0.44
CA VAL A 150 11.73 -2.14 -1.80
C VAL A 150 10.64 -2.20 -2.87
N VAL A 151 9.39 -2.48 -2.47
CA VAL A 151 8.26 -2.69 -3.38
C VAL A 151 7.17 -1.65 -3.11
N ASP A 152 6.50 -1.17 -4.17
CA ASP A 152 5.34 -0.26 -4.08
C ASP A 152 4.01 -1.00 -4.22
N LEU A 153 4.02 -2.06 -5.02
CA LEU A 153 2.85 -2.83 -5.38
C LEU A 153 3.13 -4.33 -5.29
N VAL A 154 2.30 -5.04 -4.53
CA VAL A 154 2.26 -6.51 -4.52
C VAL A 154 1.03 -6.99 -5.27
N ILE A 155 1.22 -7.79 -6.32
CA ILE A 155 0.14 -8.50 -7.00
C ILE A 155 0.05 -9.91 -6.41
N ILE A 156 -1.08 -10.23 -5.79
CA ILE A 156 -1.34 -11.55 -5.21
C ILE A 156 -2.22 -12.35 -6.16
N GLU A 157 -1.71 -13.46 -6.69
CA GLU A 157 -2.51 -14.42 -7.43
C GLU A 157 -3.48 -15.15 -6.49
N GLU A 158 -4.78 -15.00 -6.74
CA GLU A 158 -5.80 -15.77 -6.04
C GLU A 158 -6.43 -16.83 -6.95
N THR A 159 -6.07 -18.09 -6.71
CA THR A 159 -6.72 -19.22 -7.39
C THR A 159 -8.03 -19.58 -6.70
N ILE A 160 -9.16 -19.31 -7.36
CA ILE A 160 -10.48 -19.80 -6.93
C ILE A 160 -10.57 -21.30 -7.28
N LYS A 161 -10.33 -22.17 -6.30
CA LYS A 161 -10.27 -23.63 -6.52
C LYS A 161 -11.63 -24.34 -6.65
N SER A 162 -12.78 -23.67 -6.53
CA SER A 162 -14.09 -24.35 -6.57
C SER A 162 -15.21 -23.47 -7.12
N LYS A 163 -16.03 -24.05 -8.02
CA LYS A 163 -17.28 -23.46 -8.55
C LYS A 163 -18.40 -23.37 -7.50
N TYR A 164 -18.28 -24.08 -6.38
CA TYR A 164 -19.38 -24.30 -5.41
C TYR A 164 -19.17 -23.62 -4.05
N THR A 165 -17.98 -23.06 -3.78
CA THR A 165 -17.75 -22.28 -2.56
C THR A 165 -17.89 -20.81 -2.88
N ARG A 166 -18.83 -20.12 -2.21
CA ARG A 166 -18.84 -18.65 -2.13
C ARG A 166 -17.41 -18.20 -1.77
N SER A 167 -16.77 -17.53 -2.72
CA SER A 167 -15.33 -17.22 -2.73
C SER A 167 -14.95 -16.25 -1.61
N MET A 168 -14.88 -16.72 -0.38
CA MET A 168 -14.29 -15.95 0.70
C MET A 168 -12.76 -16.00 0.54
N LEU A 169 -12.11 -14.83 0.45
CA LEU A 169 -10.66 -14.72 0.48
C LEU A 169 -10.17 -15.48 1.72
N SER A 170 -9.21 -16.39 1.59
CA SER A 170 -8.81 -17.21 2.74
C SER A 170 -8.43 -16.31 3.93
N PRO A 171 -8.75 -16.67 5.19
CA PRO A 171 -8.39 -15.88 6.37
C PRO A 171 -6.87 -15.59 6.47
N ARG A 172 -6.05 -16.40 5.78
CA ARG A 172 -4.60 -16.20 5.70
C ARG A 172 -4.23 -15.03 4.79
N TYR A 173 -4.89 -14.85 3.65
CA TYR A 173 -4.66 -13.69 2.78
C TYR A 173 -5.06 -12.38 3.47
N HIS A 174 -6.17 -12.36 4.21
CA HIS A 174 -6.57 -11.20 5.00
C HIS A 174 -5.45 -10.73 5.95
N ARG A 175 -4.82 -11.67 6.67
CA ARG A 175 -3.72 -11.36 7.59
C ARG A 175 -2.46 -10.84 6.90
N VAL A 176 -2.19 -11.28 5.67
CA VAL A 176 -1.03 -10.78 4.90
C VAL A 176 -1.29 -9.42 4.33
N ILE A 177 -2.44 -9.25 3.68
CA ILE A 177 -2.86 -7.94 3.15
C ILE A 177 -2.83 -6.90 4.26
N GLN A 178 -3.17 -7.26 5.51
CA GLN A 178 -3.01 -6.36 6.66
C GLN A 178 -1.55 -5.95 6.90
N LYS A 179 -0.64 -6.92 6.96
CA LYS A 179 0.77 -6.72 7.32
C LYS A 179 1.62 -6.07 6.24
N LEU A 180 1.26 -6.20 4.97
CA LEU A 180 2.02 -5.62 3.87
C LEU A 180 2.03 -4.10 3.98
N GLN A 181 3.20 -3.48 3.91
CA GLN A 181 3.30 -2.02 3.76
C GLN A 181 2.92 -1.53 2.34
N PRO A 182 3.37 -2.18 1.24
CA PRO A 182 3.01 -1.72 -0.10
C PRO A 182 1.52 -1.81 -0.40
N SER A 183 1.10 -1.08 -1.45
CA SER A 183 -0.23 -1.24 -2.03
C SER A 183 -0.40 -2.67 -2.56
N VAL A 184 -1.61 -3.19 -2.49
CA VAL A 184 -1.87 -4.60 -2.82
C VAL A 184 -2.94 -4.69 -3.89
N LEU A 185 -2.67 -5.47 -4.94
CA LEU A 185 -3.63 -5.86 -5.95
C LEU A 185 -3.90 -7.37 -5.83
N VAL A 186 -5.10 -7.73 -5.39
CA VAL A 186 -5.54 -9.12 -5.41
C VAL A 186 -6.07 -9.44 -6.81
N ALA A 187 -5.36 -10.28 -7.55
CA ALA A 187 -5.68 -10.69 -8.92
C ALA A 187 -6.78 -11.78 -8.94
N ARG A 188 -7.97 -11.42 -8.43
CA ARG A 188 -9.15 -12.28 -8.41
C ARG A 188 -9.92 -12.12 -9.71
N GLN A 189 -10.08 -13.23 -10.47
CA GLN A 189 -10.72 -13.23 -11.81
C GLN A 189 -10.30 -12.03 -12.66
N PRO A 190 -9.01 -11.89 -13.01
CA PRO A 190 -8.52 -10.64 -13.55
C PRO A 190 -9.23 -10.25 -14.84
N ARG A 191 -9.51 -8.94 -14.98
CA ARG A 191 -10.24 -8.35 -16.10
C ARG A 191 -9.36 -7.29 -16.73
N TRP A 192 -9.21 -7.34 -18.05
CA TRP A 192 -8.46 -6.35 -18.81
C TRP A 192 -9.05 -6.24 -20.23
N PRO A 193 -9.03 -5.05 -20.86
CA PRO A 193 -8.57 -3.77 -20.31
C PRO A 193 -9.42 -3.29 -19.12
N ILE A 194 -8.83 -2.48 -18.23
CA ILE A 194 -9.55 -1.88 -17.10
C ILE A 194 -10.27 -0.62 -17.62
N GLU A 195 -11.57 -0.74 -17.89
CA GLU A 195 -12.38 0.35 -18.44
C GLU A 195 -13.33 0.94 -17.41
N LYS A 196 -13.75 0.17 -16.41
CA LYS A 196 -14.67 0.61 -15.36
C LYS A 196 -14.07 0.36 -13.98
N ILE A 197 -13.74 1.43 -13.26
CA ILE A 197 -13.15 1.36 -11.93
C ILE A 197 -14.18 1.81 -10.89
N LEU A 198 -14.47 0.96 -9.90
CA LEU A 198 -15.17 1.37 -8.70
C LEU A 198 -14.18 1.86 -7.66
N LEU A 199 -14.20 3.14 -7.34
CA LEU A 199 -13.41 3.74 -6.27
C LEU A 199 -14.30 3.95 -5.03
N ILE A 200 -14.08 3.16 -3.99
CA ILE A 200 -14.84 3.30 -2.73
C ILE A 200 -14.10 4.26 -1.81
N LEU A 201 -14.78 5.36 -1.48
CA LEU A 201 -14.24 6.44 -0.68
C LEU A 201 -14.68 6.32 0.78
N ARG A 202 -13.81 6.81 1.66
CA ARG A 202 -14.07 6.85 3.11
C ARG A 202 -14.24 8.28 3.61
N CYS A 203 -14.07 9.25 2.72
CA CYS A 203 -14.04 10.69 2.99
C CYS A 203 -12.96 11.04 4.02
N GLU A 204 -11.79 10.43 3.85
CA GLU A 204 -10.61 10.63 4.68
C GLU A 204 -9.43 11.10 3.80
N ASN A 205 -8.47 11.81 4.36
CA ASN A 205 -7.29 12.31 3.63
C ASN A 205 -6.49 11.22 2.88
N ARG A 206 -6.68 9.93 3.21
CA ARG A 206 -6.01 8.82 2.54
C ARG A 206 -6.66 8.41 1.22
N ASP A 207 -7.89 8.86 0.94
CA ASP A 207 -8.54 8.61 -0.34
C ASP A 207 -7.75 9.20 -1.52
N HIS A 208 -6.97 10.26 -1.27
CA HIS A 208 -6.03 10.81 -2.24
C HIS A 208 -5.02 9.78 -2.77
N ILE A 209 -4.59 8.84 -1.93
CA ILE A 209 -3.65 7.77 -2.31
C ILE A 209 -4.33 6.79 -3.27
N ALA A 210 -5.58 6.40 -2.99
CA ALA A 210 -6.35 5.55 -3.88
C ALA A 210 -6.65 6.25 -5.22
N VAL A 211 -6.96 7.54 -5.20
CA VAL A 211 -7.11 8.36 -6.41
C VAL A 211 -5.84 8.37 -7.23
N ASP A 212 -4.66 8.53 -6.62
CA ASP A 212 -3.39 8.55 -7.35
C ASP A 212 -3.10 7.25 -8.09
N TRP A 213 -3.37 6.13 -7.44
CA TRP A 213 -3.26 4.82 -8.08
C TRP A 213 -4.30 4.63 -9.19
N VAL A 214 -5.53 5.10 -8.99
CA VAL A 214 -6.59 5.05 -10.01
C VAL A 214 -6.25 5.92 -11.22
N VAL A 215 -5.64 7.10 -11.02
CA VAL A 215 -5.14 7.93 -12.12
C VAL A 215 -4.09 7.15 -12.92
N LYS A 216 -3.09 6.56 -12.24
CA LYS A 216 -2.02 5.80 -12.92
C LYS A 216 -2.56 4.60 -13.70
N MET A 217 -3.54 3.88 -13.15
CA MET A 217 -4.10 2.68 -13.80
C MET A 217 -5.17 3.00 -14.85
N GLY A 218 -5.97 4.04 -14.65
CA GLY A 218 -7.13 4.36 -15.50
C GLY A 218 -6.79 5.30 -16.66
N LEU A 219 -5.74 6.11 -16.55
CA LEU A 219 -5.36 7.06 -17.61
C LEU A 219 -5.02 6.37 -18.94
N PRO A 220 -4.19 5.31 -18.99
CA PRO A 220 -3.78 4.75 -20.28
C PRO A 220 -4.89 3.92 -20.95
N SER A 221 -5.90 3.47 -20.18
CA SER A 221 -7.09 2.78 -20.70
C SER A 221 -8.32 3.68 -20.89
N LYS A 222 -8.23 4.98 -20.54
CA LYS A 222 -9.37 5.92 -20.52
C LYS A 222 -10.55 5.39 -19.69
N ALA A 223 -10.25 4.80 -18.54
CA ALA A 223 -11.25 4.21 -17.68
C ALA A 223 -12.25 5.27 -17.18
N VAL A 224 -13.51 4.86 -17.00
CA VAL A 224 -14.54 5.60 -16.27
C VAL A 224 -14.46 5.20 -14.80
N VAL A 225 -14.44 6.18 -13.91
CA VAL A 225 -14.36 5.96 -12.46
C VAL A 225 -15.71 6.26 -11.81
N THR A 226 -16.29 5.26 -11.16
CA THR A 226 -17.41 5.48 -10.23
C THR A 226 -16.86 5.67 -8.82
N MET A 227 -16.94 6.88 -8.29
CA MET A 227 -16.65 7.22 -6.89
C MET A 227 -17.88 6.91 -6.02
N SER A 228 -17.80 5.88 -5.18
CA SER A 228 -18.89 5.48 -4.28
C SER A 228 -18.57 5.82 -2.83
N VAL A 229 -19.47 6.58 -2.20
CA VAL A 229 -19.36 7.05 -0.80
C VAL A 229 -20.46 6.40 0.04
N PRO A 230 -20.18 5.28 0.73
CA PRO A 230 -21.14 4.66 1.64
C PRO A 230 -21.21 5.42 2.98
N LEU A 231 -22.36 6.02 3.28
CA LEU A 231 -22.64 6.72 4.54
C LEU A 231 -23.51 5.86 5.46
N PRO A 232 -23.17 5.73 6.76
CA PRO A 232 -24.01 5.00 7.71
C PRO A 232 -25.38 5.68 7.87
N PRO A 233 -26.44 4.93 8.22
CA PRO A 233 -27.76 5.51 8.39
C PRO A 233 -27.77 6.46 9.59
N ILE A 234 -28.50 7.57 9.48
CA ILE A 234 -28.67 8.49 10.61
C ILE A 234 -29.44 7.77 11.73
N PRO A 235 -28.92 7.70 12.98
CA PRO A 235 -29.62 7.01 14.06
C PRO A 235 -31.02 7.60 14.28
N ARG A 236 -32.03 6.73 14.41
CA ARG A 236 -33.45 7.14 14.51
C ARG A 236 -33.73 8.14 15.63
N MET A 237 -32.93 8.14 16.69
CA MET A 237 -33.03 9.10 17.79
C MET A 237 -32.82 10.57 17.38
N TYR A 238 -32.25 10.84 16.20
CA TYR A 238 -32.08 12.19 15.65
C TYR A 238 -33.15 12.59 14.63
N GLN A 239 -34.07 11.68 14.26
CA GLN A 239 -35.10 11.95 13.23
C GLN A 239 -36.20 12.93 13.66
N GLY A 240 -36.29 13.28 14.95
CA GLY A 240 -37.27 14.24 15.50
C GLY A 240 -36.71 15.63 15.85
N LEU A 241 -35.39 15.82 15.75
CA LEU A 241 -34.77 17.13 15.92
C LEU A 241 -34.79 17.83 14.56
N SER A 242 -35.79 18.69 14.32
CA SER A 242 -36.07 19.34 13.03
C SER A 242 -34.91 20.16 12.42
N GLY A 243 -33.77 20.29 13.11
CA GLY A 243 -32.53 20.91 12.62
C GLY A 243 -31.34 19.96 12.41
N MET A 244 -31.46 18.67 12.74
CA MET A 244 -30.37 17.68 12.72
C MET A 244 -30.58 16.54 11.70
N SER A 245 -31.54 16.68 10.79
CA SER A 245 -31.54 15.85 9.58
C SER A 245 -30.36 16.28 8.71
N VAL A 246 -29.31 15.46 8.70
CA VAL A 246 -28.18 15.63 7.79
C VAL A 246 -28.68 15.31 6.38
N GLN A 247 -29.33 16.27 5.75
CA GLN A 247 -29.77 16.15 4.37
C GLN A 247 -28.50 16.12 3.51
N ILE A 248 -28.16 14.97 2.93
CA ILE A 248 -27.04 14.80 2.00
C ILE A 248 -26.99 15.92 0.94
N PRO A 249 -28.12 16.35 0.33
CA PRO A 249 -28.12 17.48 -0.60
C PRO A 249 -27.71 18.82 0.04
N LYS A 250 -27.92 19.01 1.34
CA LYS A 250 -27.56 20.23 2.08
C LYS A 250 -26.10 20.19 2.53
N MET A 251 -25.53 19.02 2.82
CA MET A 251 -24.09 18.84 3.04
C MET A 251 -23.27 19.10 1.76
N LEU A 252 -23.82 18.77 0.60
CA LEU A 252 -23.19 18.95 -0.72
C LEU A 252 -23.40 20.33 -1.34
N LYS A 253 -24.17 21.21 -0.69
CA LYS A 253 -24.44 22.59 -1.15
C LYS A 253 -23.84 23.65 -0.22
N GLY A 254 -23.17 23.23 0.85
CA GLY A 254 -22.86 24.06 2.02
C GLY A 254 -21.38 24.40 2.18
N ASN A 255 -20.53 24.11 1.21
CA ASN A 255 -19.07 24.22 1.33
C ASN A 255 -18.52 23.38 2.51
N SER A 256 -19.17 22.24 2.77
CA SER A 256 -18.80 21.37 3.88
C SER A 256 -17.43 20.72 3.66
N ALA A 257 -16.78 20.24 4.72
CA ALA A 257 -15.50 19.52 4.59
C ALA A 257 -15.61 18.30 3.66
N LEU A 258 -16.75 17.60 3.70
CA LEU A 258 -17.07 16.48 2.81
C LEU A 258 -17.15 16.94 1.35
N GLU A 259 -17.90 18.01 1.08
CA GLU A 259 -18.06 18.55 -0.26
C GLU A 259 -16.73 19.01 -0.85
N LYS A 260 -15.94 19.78 -0.10
CA LYS A 260 -14.59 20.22 -0.52
C LYS A 260 -13.67 19.04 -0.80
N HIS A 261 -13.72 18.01 0.04
CA HIS A 261 -12.90 16.81 -0.15
C HIS A 261 -13.31 16.06 -1.42
N LEU A 262 -14.60 15.79 -1.62
CA LEU A 262 -15.10 15.14 -2.84
C LEU A 262 -14.80 15.96 -4.09
N GLN A 263 -15.03 17.28 -4.06
CA GLN A 263 -14.67 18.18 -5.16
C GLN A 263 -13.17 18.13 -5.47
N SER A 264 -12.31 18.11 -4.46
CA SER A 264 -10.86 17.98 -4.65
C SER A 264 -10.48 16.66 -5.34
N LEU A 265 -11.06 15.53 -4.90
CA LEU A 265 -10.81 14.23 -5.51
C LEU A 265 -11.34 14.14 -6.95
N THR A 266 -12.56 14.62 -7.19
CA THR A 266 -13.17 14.66 -8.52
C THR A 266 -12.40 15.58 -9.46
N ALA A 267 -12.02 16.78 -9.02
CA ALA A 267 -11.20 17.70 -9.81
C ALA A 267 -9.84 17.08 -10.16
N ARG A 268 -9.24 16.31 -9.24
CA ARG A 268 -7.98 15.61 -9.51
C ARG A 268 -8.12 14.57 -10.61
N LEU A 269 -9.15 13.73 -10.59
CA LEU A 269 -9.44 12.78 -11.66
C LEU A 269 -9.77 13.50 -12.99
N ALA A 270 -10.63 14.51 -12.95
CA ALA A 270 -11.02 15.29 -14.12
C ALA A 270 -9.84 16.04 -14.77
N SER A 271 -8.89 16.55 -13.97
CA SER A 271 -7.67 17.20 -14.48
C SER A 271 -6.77 16.27 -15.29
N HIS A 272 -6.95 14.95 -15.12
CA HIS A 272 -6.28 13.91 -15.91
C HIS A 272 -7.17 13.37 -17.05
N GLY A 273 -8.31 14.01 -17.34
CA GLY A 273 -9.23 13.60 -18.40
C GLY A 273 -10.03 12.33 -18.10
N ILE A 274 -10.12 11.91 -16.83
CA ILE A 274 -10.88 10.73 -16.41
C ILE A 274 -12.33 11.12 -16.16
N GLU A 275 -13.27 10.42 -16.79
CA GLU A 275 -14.70 10.59 -16.51
C GLU A 275 -15.03 10.05 -15.11
N VAL A 276 -15.75 10.85 -14.32
CA VAL A 276 -16.10 10.52 -12.95
C VAL A 276 -17.61 10.52 -12.74
N LYS A 277 -18.13 9.45 -12.17
CA LYS A 277 -19.51 9.33 -11.66
C LYS A 277 -19.46 9.29 -10.14
N LEU A 278 -20.21 10.16 -9.46
CA LEU A 278 -20.25 10.20 -8.00
C LEU A 278 -21.57 9.61 -7.48
N ASN A 279 -21.47 8.54 -6.70
CA ASN A 279 -22.58 7.88 -6.03
C ASN A 279 -22.44 8.05 -4.51
N ILE A 280 -23.40 8.71 -3.88
CA ILE A 280 -23.47 8.80 -2.41
C ILE A 280 -24.63 7.94 -1.95
N LEU A 281 -24.33 6.93 -1.13
CA LEU A 281 -25.25 5.86 -0.78
C LEU A 281 -25.45 5.87 0.74
N GLU A 282 -26.70 5.97 1.20
CA GLU A 282 -27.04 5.93 2.63
C GLU A 282 -27.52 4.53 3.03
N GLY A 283 -27.00 4.01 4.13
CA GLY A 283 -27.41 2.71 4.66
C GLY A 283 -26.29 1.95 5.33
N ASP A 284 -26.53 0.66 5.57
CA ASP A 284 -25.50 -0.21 6.14
C ASP A 284 -24.32 -0.34 5.16
N THR A 285 -23.13 0.12 5.56
CA THR A 285 -21.93 0.16 4.71
C THR A 285 -21.62 -1.20 4.10
N LYS A 286 -21.79 -2.29 4.87
CA LYS A 286 -21.50 -3.64 4.39
C LYS A 286 -22.47 -4.05 3.27
N ARG A 287 -23.77 -3.80 3.45
CA ARG A 287 -24.79 -4.05 2.40
C ARG A 287 -24.58 -3.19 1.17
N ILE A 288 -24.27 -1.90 1.34
CA ILE A 288 -23.98 -1.00 0.21
C ILE A 288 -22.82 -1.54 -0.62
N ILE A 289 -21.70 -1.86 0.03
CA ILE A 289 -20.52 -2.38 -0.68
C ILE A 289 -20.84 -3.71 -1.35
N GLN A 290 -21.53 -4.60 -0.65
CA GLN A 290 -21.97 -5.88 -1.22
C GLN A 290 -22.78 -5.65 -2.49
N GLN A 291 -23.78 -4.77 -2.44
CA GLN A 291 -24.66 -4.49 -3.55
C GLN A 291 -23.89 -3.87 -4.72
N GLU A 292 -23.16 -2.79 -4.47
CA GLU A 292 -22.40 -2.05 -5.48
C GLU A 292 -21.41 -2.96 -6.23
N VAL A 293 -20.69 -3.80 -5.49
CA VAL A 293 -19.65 -4.67 -6.05
C VAL A 293 -20.24 -5.91 -6.75
N MET A 294 -21.40 -6.40 -6.31
CA MET A 294 -22.04 -7.58 -6.92
C MET A 294 -22.90 -7.23 -8.14
N GLU A 295 -23.57 -6.08 -8.12
CA GLU A 295 -24.45 -5.63 -9.19
C GLU A 295 -23.71 -4.82 -10.25
N GLY A 296 -22.62 -4.15 -9.86
CA GLY A 296 -21.82 -3.34 -10.76
C GLY A 296 -20.96 -4.16 -11.73
N GLU A 297 -20.94 -3.73 -12.98
CA GLU A 297 -20.05 -4.27 -14.02
C GLU A 297 -18.68 -3.58 -13.99
N TYR A 298 -17.94 -3.75 -12.89
CA TYR A 298 -16.62 -3.14 -12.72
C TYR A 298 -15.50 -4.10 -13.11
N ASP A 299 -14.37 -3.57 -13.59
CA ASP A 299 -13.15 -4.32 -13.90
C ASP A 299 -12.17 -4.33 -12.73
N LEU A 300 -12.25 -3.32 -11.86
CA LEU A 300 -11.40 -3.15 -10.69
C LEU A 300 -12.19 -2.44 -9.58
N VAL A 301 -12.07 -2.93 -8.34
CA VAL A 301 -12.46 -2.17 -7.14
C VAL A 301 -11.20 -1.60 -6.49
N SER A 302 -11.20 -0.31 -6.18
CA SER A 302 -10.11 0.38 -5.48
C SER A 302 -10.61 0.96 -4.15
N VAL A 303 -9.79 0.84 -3.11
CA VAL A 303 -10.07 1.38 -1.77
C VAL A 303 -8.78 1.77 -1.05
N ALA A 304 -8.80 2.86 -0.26
CA ALA A 304 -7.68 3.22 0.60
C ALA A 304 -7.66 2.41 1.92
N ALA A 305 -6.49 1.90 2.30
CA ALA A 305 -6.27 1.23 3.58
C ALA A 305 -6.33 2.22 4.76
N LYS A 306 -6.74 1.73 5.93
CA LYS A 306 -6.66 2.48 7.20
C LYS A 306 -5.27 2.29 7.81
N PRO A 307 -4.64 3.33 8.41
CA PRO A 307 -3.43 3.13 9.20
C PRO A 307 -3.76 2.31 10.45
N GLU A 308 -2.94 1.30 10.73
CA GLU A 308 -2.97 0.61 12.01
C GLU A 308 -2.35 1.54 13.06
N SER A 309 -3.19 2.20 13.86
CA SER A 309 -2.72 2.73 15.15
C SER A 309 -2.43 1.54 16.06
N TRP A 310 -1.14 1.36 16.36
CA TRP A 310 -0.39 0.42 17.22
C TRP A 310 -1.00 -0.16 18.51
N LEU A 311 -2.26 0.10 18.85
CA LEU A 311 -2.92 -0.51 19.99
C LEU A 311 -4.23 -1.20 19.57
N LYS A 312 -4.14 -2.54 19.59
CA LYS A 312 -5.19 -3.56 19.53
C LYS A 312 -5.52 -4.09 18.14
N ARG A 313 -5.07 -5.33 17.93
CA ARG A 313 -5.75 -6.41 17.20
C ARG A 313 -7.27 -6.19 17.17
N THR A 314 -7.80 -5.64 16.08
CA THR A 314 -9.06 -6.04 15.42
C THR A 314 -9.40 -5.07 14.29
N LEU A 315 -9.90 -5.66 13.19
CA LEU A 315 -10.68 -5.03 12.11
C LEU A 315 -9.88 -4.17 11.11
N LEU A 316 -9.48 -4.81 10.00
CA LEU A 316 -9.62 -4.18 8.69
C LEU A 316 -10.91 -3.33 8.65
N SER A 317 -10.82 -2.13 8.08
CA SER A 317 -11.86 -1.11 8.08
C SER A 317 -13.23 -1.64 7.64
N SER A 318 -14.30 -0.92 8.03
CA SER A 318 -15.70 -1.18 7.63
C SER A 318 -15.90 -1.30 6.12
N VAL A 319 -14.91 -0.92 5.31
CA VAL A 319 -14.96 -0.95 3.85
C VAL A 319 -14.10 -2.08 3.24
N VAL A 320 -12.83 -2.23 3.64
CA VAL A 320 -11.92 -3.18 2.96
C VAL A 320 -12.36 -4.63 3.18
N ASN A 321 -12.85 -4.98 4.37
CA ASN A 321 -13.32 -6.34 4.67
C ASN A 321 -14.50 -6.75 3.78
N PRO A 322 -15.62 -5.97 3.71
CA PRO A 322 -16.69 -6.27 2.78
C PRO A 322 -16.24 -6.38 1.31
N VAL A 323 -15.30 -5.53 0.86
CA VAL A 323 -14.75 -5.64 -0.51
C VAL A 323 -14.04 -6.98 -0.71
N LEU A 324 -13.13 -7.38 0.20
CA LEU A 324 -12.44 -8.67 0.13
C LEU A 324 -13.40 -9.87 0.22
N GLU A 325 -14.50 -9.73 0.95
CA GLU A 325 -15.53 -10.75 1.14
C GLU A 325 -16.42 -10.93 -0.10
N TYR A 326 -16.83 -9.84 -0.75
CA TYR A 326 -17.87 -9.87 -1.79
C TYR A 326 -17.37 -9.67 -3.22
N ALA A 327 -16.26 -8.95 -3.42
CA ALA A 327 -15.75 -8.68 -4.77
C ALA A 327 -15.34 -9.97 -5.47
N ARG A 328 -15.78 -10.15 -6.71
CA ARG A 328 -15.33 -11.27 -7.56
C ARG A 328 -14.30 -10.87 -8.60
N ILE A 329 -13.99 -9.58 -8.63
CA ILE A 329 -13.10 -8.92 -9.59
C ILE A 329 -11.80 -8.51 -8.88
N PRO A 330 -10.79 -8.03 -9.62
CA PRO A 330 -9.59 -7.48 -9.03
C PRO A 330 -9.86 -6.43 -7.95
N ILE A 331 -9.09 -6.50 -6.87
CA ILE A 331 -9.22 -5.62 -5.71
C ILE A 331 -7.89 -4.92 -5.49
N PHE A 332 -7.89 -3.60 -5.61
CA PHE A 332 -6.76 -2.75 -5.29
C PHE A 332 -6.95 -2.09 -3.92
N ILE A 333 -5.98 -2.29 -3.04
CA ILE A 333 -5.93 -1.69 -1.71
C ILE A 333 -4.74 -0.73 -1.70
N ALA A 334 -5.07 0.56 -1.77
CA ALA A 334 -4.09 1.63 -1.79
C ALA A 334 -3.52 1.84 -0.40
N LYS A 335 -2.19 1.78 -0.29
CA LYS A 335 -1.45 2.06 0.94
C LYS A 335 -0.52 3.25 0.71
N PRO A 336 -0.24 4.05 1.75
CA PRO A 336 0.77 5.09 1.62
C PRO A 336 2.08 4.45 1.11
N PRO A 337 2.86 5.17 0.29
CA PRO A 337 4.20 4.71 -0.04
C PRO A 337 5.00 4.46 1.26
N ASN A 338 5.89 3.47 1.21
CA ASN A 338 6.83 3.21 2.30
C ASN A 338 7.60 4.52 2.54
N GLY A 339 7.36 5.14 3.69
CA GLY A 339 8.03 6.36 4.12
C GLY A 339 8.93 6.09 5.30
#